data_AF-A0A7K0TEI3-F1
#
_entry.id   AF-A0A7K0TEI3-F1
#
_cell.length_a   1.000
_cell.length_b   1.000
_cell.length_c   1.000
_cell.angle_alpha   90.00
_cell.angle_beta   90.00
_cell.angle_gamma   90.00
#
_symmetry.space_group_name_H-M   'P 1'
#
loop_
_entity.id
_entity.type
_entity.pdbx_description
1 polymer ?
#
loop_
_entity_poly.entity_id
_entity_poly.type
_entity_poly.pdbx_seq_one_letter_code
_entity_poly.pdbx_strand_id
1 'polypeptide(L)'
;MNSLFNRRSALVTVVIAAALVLSGCSKGVNDSAGGASGDCGSWSIAMHAWGGYTASAQVVAEIAKKELGCTITQTTLDEGPTTYDAMEAGTIDVIIEDWGGGRWSEWVDRGAVFEAGENGNVGLIGMYVAPWMAAKYPDITDSKNLNKYADLFKTADSGGKGAWFEGPAGYTTIGEKMVAANKLNFKVILSGSEAALVDGFLNAEKNKTP
;
A
#
# COMPACT_ATOMS: atom_id res chain seq x y z
N MET A 1 -26.01 55.61 -51.75
CA MET A 1 -25.75 56.21 -53.07
C MET A 1 -24.28 56.60 -53.14
N ASN A 2 -23.54 55.96 -54.07
CA ASN A 2 -22.28 56.38 -54.71
C ASN A 2 -21.06 56.64 -53.80
N SER A 3 -19.81 56.26 -54.06
CA SER A 3 -19.06 55.75 -55.22
C SER A 3 -17.67 55.40 -54.63
N LEU A 4 -17.16 54.16 -54.66
CA LEU A 4 -16.36 53.54 -55.72
C LEU A 4 -15.24 54.41 -56.35
N PHE A 5 -14.03 53.81 -56.38
CA PHE A 5 -12.92 54.02 -57.33
C PHE A 5 -12.08 55.32 -57.18
N ASN A 6 -10.75 55.39 -57.38
CA ASN A 6 -9.74 54.42 -57.78
C ASN A 6 -8.33 55.05 -57.56
N ARG A 7 -7.35 54.17 -57.39
CA ARG A 7 -5.89 54.25 -57.60
C ARG A 7 -5.29 55.46 -58.37
N ARG A 8 -4.11 55.93 -57.90
CA ARG A 8 -2.81 56.11 -58.63
C ARG A 8 -1.82 56.87 -57.72
N SER A 9 -0.83 56.20 -57.11
CA SER A 9 0.55 56.01 -57.62
C SER A 9 1.40 57.29 -57.66
N ALA A 10 2.31 57.43 -56.68
CA ALA A 10 3.59 58.12 -56.84
C ALA A 10 4.66 57.38 -56.00
N LEU A 11 5.60 56.75 -56.69
CA LEU A 11 6.81 56.12 -56.16
C LEU A 11 7.86 57.21 -55.84
N VAL A 12 8.56 57.11 -54.70
CA VAL A 12 9.98 57.49 -54.57
C VAL A 12 10.69 56.59 -53.53
N THR A 13 11.50 55.68 -54.06
CA THR A 13 12.88 55.28 -53.69
C THR A 13 13.24 55.16 -52.19
N VAL A 14 13.19 53.96 -51.60
CA VAL A 14 14.30 52.98 -51.39
C VAL A 14 15.45 53.48 -50.50
N VAL A 15 15.49 52.99 -49.25
CA VAL A 15 16.74 52.62 -48.58
C VAL A 15 16.59 51.19 -48.06
N ILE A 16 17.57 50.39 -48.46
CA ILE A 16 17.70 48.95 -48.25
C ILE A 16 18.01 48.66 -46.79
N ALA A 17 17.22 47.78 -46.16
CA ALA A 17 17.69 46.93 -45.07
C ALA A 17 17.16 45.52 -45.33
N ALA A 18 18.09 44.61 -45.56
CA ALA A 18 17.84 43.25 -46.02
C ALA A 18 16.96 42.46 -45.03
N ALA A 19 16.03 41.71 -45.62
CA ALA A 19 15.27 40.66 -44.96
C ALA A 19 16.18 39.49 -44.57
N LEU A 20 15.88 38.82 -43.45
CA LEU A 20 15.70 37.36 -43.39
C LEU A 20 15.20 36.94 -42.01
N VAL A 21 14.03 36.30 -42.03
CA VAL A 21 13.33 35.66 -40.92
C VAL A 21 14.10 34.41 -40.51
N LEU A 22 14.49 34.30 -39.24
CA LEU A 22 14.75 33.00 -38.59
C LEU A 22 13.84 32.87 -37.38
N SER A 23 12.82 32.03 -37.52
CA SER A 23 12.24 31.27 -36.41
C SER A 23 13.37 30.48 -35.73
N GLY A 24 13.63 30.72 -34.45
CA GLY A 24 14.62 29.90 -33.74
C GLY A 24 15.11 30.49 -32.41
N CYS A 25 14.66 29.85 -31.33
CA CYS A 25 15.35 29.68 -30.04
C CYS A 25 15.67 30.92 -29.18
N SER A 26 14.88 31.12 -28.13
CA SER A 26 15.41 31.63 -26.86
C SER A 26 15.62 30.46 -25.91
N LYS A 27 16.89 30.28 -25.52
CA LYS A 27 17.48 29.21 -24.70
C LYS A 27 16.65 28.83 -23.46
N GLY A 28 16.03 27.66 -23.50
CA GLY A 28 15.76 26.84 -22.32
C GLY A 28 16.96 25.93 -22.07
N VAL A 29 17.35 25.81 -20.81
CA VAL A 29 18.50 25.04 -20.34
C VAL A 29 18.46 23.59 -20.83
N ASN A 30 19.59 23.15 -21.38
CA ASN A 30 19.90 21.75 -21.63
C ASN A 30 20.12 21.07 -20.27
N ASP A 31 19.06 20.54 -19.66
CA ASP A 31 19.19 19.35 -18.82
C ASP A 31 18.97 18.15 -19.72
N SER A 32 20.08 17.60 -20.21
CA SER A 32 20.11 16.23 -20.71
C SER A 32 19.94 15.28 -19.52
N ALA A 33 18.72 15.20 -19.01
CA ALA A 33 18.29 14.05 -18.22
C ALA A 33 18.03 12.90 -19.22
N GLY A 34 18.68 11.76 -18.97
CA GLY A 34 18.55 10.57 -19.81
C GLY A 34 17.08 10.25 -20.08
N GLY A 35 16.77 9.94 -21.34
CA GLY A 35 15.42 9.59 -21.74
C GLY A 35 14.96 8.34 -21.00
N ALA A 36 14.05 8.52 -20.04
CA ALA A 36 13.09 7.50 -19.67
C ALA A 36 12.10 7.40 -20.85
N SER A 37 12.33 6.44 -21.75
CA SER A 37 11.35 6.06 -22.74
C SER A 37 10.39 5.06 -22.10
N GLY A 38 9.31 5.55 -21.52
CA GLY A 38 8.18 4.76 -21.06
C GLY A 38 7.05 5.71 -20.71
N ASP A 39 5.97 5.67 -21.48
CA ASP A 39 4.75 6.44 -21.20
C ASP A 39 3.97 5.74 -20.07
N CYS A 40 4.63 5.53 -18.92
CA CYS A 40 4.11 4.75 -17.80
C CYS A 40 2.81 5.36 -17.22
N GLY A 41 2.57 6.64 -17.51
CA GLY A 41 1.35 7.34 -17.13
C GLY A 41 1.22 7.54 -15.62
N SER A 42 -0.03 7.71 -15.19
CA SER A 42 -0.40 7.90 -13.80
C SER A 42 -1.22 6.72 -13.31
N TRP A 43 -0.86 6.17 -12.16
CA TRP A 43 -1.59 5.08 -11.52
C TRP A 43 -1.46 5.17 -10.00
N SER A 44 -2.20 4.32 -9.30
CA SER A 44 -2.48 4.45 -7.89
C SER A 44 -2.26 3.14 -7.12
N ILE A 45 -1.73 3.28 -5.91
CA ILE A 45 -1.45 2.18 -4.99
C ILE A 45 -2.33 2.36 -3.75
N ALA A 46 -3.10 1.34 -3.38
CA ALA A 46 -3.73 1.29 -2.06
C ALA A 46 -2.64 1.17 -1.01
N MET A 47 -2.75 1.85 0.13
CA MET A 47 -1.80 1.79 1.24
C MET A 47 -2.47 1.22 2.48
N HIS A 48 -2.26 -0.07 2.75
CA HIS A 48 -2.75 -0.67 3.98
C HIS A 48 -1.85 -0.31 5.17
N ALA A 49 -2.42 -0.26 6.37
CA ALA A 49 -1.82 0.39 7.53
C ALA A 49 -0.76 -0.45 8.29
N TRP A 50 0.06 -1.25 7.58
CA TRP A 50 1.20 -1.95 8.17
C TRP A 50 2.54 -1.55 7.55
N GLY A 51 3.61 -1.66 8.35
CA GLY A 51 4.94 -1.17 8.01
C GLY A 51 5.55 -1.92 6.82
N GLY A 52 5.36 -3.23 6.75
CA GLY A 52 5.77 -4.07 5.62
C GLY A 52 5.20 -3.59 4.29
N TYR A 53 3.87 -3.35 4.26
CA TYR A 53 3.18 -2.79 3.09
C TYR A 53 3.85 -1.51 2.62
N THR A 54 4.06 -0.59 3.56
CA THR A 54 4.61 0.73 3.27
C THR A 54 5.99 0.60 2.66
N ALA A 55 6.85 -0.26 3.21
CA ALA A 55 8.17 -0.52 2.66
C ALA A 55 8.10 -1.05 1.22
N SER A 56 7.30 -2.09 0.96
CA SER A 56 7.10 -2.67 -0.37
C SER A 56 6.58 -1.64 -1.37
N ALA A 57 5.53 -0.90 -1.00
CA ALA A 57 4.91 0.11 -1.85
C ALA A 57 5.87 1.27 -2.19
N GLN A 58 6.69 1.72 -1.23
CA GLN A 58 7.67 2.78 -1.51
C GLN A 58 8.77 2.32 -2.46
N VAL A 59 9.26 1.08 -2.34
CA VAL A 59 10.26 0.55 -3.29
C VAL A 59 9.68 0.55 -4.71
N VAL A 60 8.46 0.03 -4.87
CA VAL A 60 7.78 0.00 -6.18
C VAL A 60 7.54 1.41 -6.73
N ALA A 61 7.00 2.31 -5.90
CA ALA A 61 6.70 3.67 -6.33
C ALA A 61 7.96 4.47 -6.72
N GLU A 62 9.06 4.30 -5.97
CA GLU A 62 10.34 4.98 -6.26
C GLU A 62 10.98 4.47 -7.55
N ILE A 63 10.96 3.15 -7.81
CA ILE A 63 11.46 2.58 -9.06
C ILE A 63 10.58 3.04 -10.24
N ALA A 64 9.26 2.93 -10.11
CA ALA A 64 8.31 3.36 -11.13
C ALA A 64 8.51 4.85 -11.50
N LYS A 65 8.69 5.70 -10.50
CA LYS A 65 8.95 7.12 -10.71
C LYS A 65 10.30 7.39 -11.38
N LYS A 66 11.39 6.81 -10.86
CA LYS A 66 12.77 7.14 -11.28
C LYS A 66 13.18 6.49 -12.59
N GLU A 67 12.83 5.22 -12.76
CA GLU A 67 13.30 4.41 -13.88
C GLU A 67 12.30 4.40 -15.04
N LEU A 68 11.00 4.54 -14.75
CA LEU A 68 9.93 4.41 -15.74
C LEU A 68 9.15 5.71 -15.99
N GLY A 69 9.42 6.78 -15.22
CA GLY A 69 8.76 8.08 -15.39
C GLY A 69 7.28 8.12 -14.99
N CYS A 70 6.80 7.17 -14.18
CA CYS A 70 5.40 7.11 -13.74
C CYS A 70 5.05 8.22 -12.73
N THR A 71 3.77 8.60 -12.67
CA THR A 71 3.21 9.37 -11.54
C THR A 71 2.39 8.46 -10.65
N ILE A 72 2.81 8.29 -9.40
CA ILE A 72 2.18 7.36 -8.46
C ILE A 72 1.38 8.13 -7.41
N THR A 73 0.09 7.81 -7.29
CA THR A 73 -0.73 8.26 -6.17
C THR A 73 -0.83 7.14 -5.14
N GLN A 74 -0.68 7.47 -3.87
CA GLN A 74 -0.83 6.52 -2.77
C GLN A 74 -2.05 6.92 -1.95
N THR A 75 -2.96 5.98 -1.69
CA THR A 75 -4.20 6.25 -0.94
C THR A 75 -4.38 5.22 0.17
N THR A 76 -4.47 5.69 1.40
CA THR A 76 -4.72 4.81 2.55
C THR A 76 -6.11 4.23 2.50
N LEU A 77 -6.20 2.90 2.57
CA LEU A 77 -7.43 2.14 2.56
C LEU A 77 -7.30 0.94 3.51
N ASP A 78 -8.44 0.44 3.98
CA ASP A 78 -8.51 -0.83 4.69
C ASP A 78 -8.39 -1.99 3.70
N GLU A 79 -7.75 -3.09 4.11
CA GLU A 79 -7.65 -4.30 3.28
C GLU A 79 -9.02 -5.01 3.11
N GLY A 80 -9.15 -5.78 2.03
CA GLY A 80 -10.37 -6.51 1.71
C GLY A 80 -11.37 -5.72 0.86
N PRO A 81 -12.70 -5.88 1.08
CA PRO A 81 -13.73 -5.33 0.18
C PRO A 81 -13.55 -3.86 -0.19
N THR A 82 -13.23 -3.00 0.78
CA THR A 82 -13.05 -1.56 0.55
C THR A 82 -11.99 -1.26 -0.52
N THR A 83 -10.86 -1.98 -0.51
CA THR A 83 -9.78 -1.76 -1.48
C THR A 83 -10.10 -2.38 -2.84
N TYR A 84 -10.80 -3.52 -2.89
CA TYR A 84 -11.24 -4.12 -4.15
C TYR A 84 -12.35 -3.32 -4.83
N ASP A 85 -13.30 -2.75 -4.06
CA ASP A 85 -14.30 -1.83 -4.57
C ASP A 85 -13.65 -0.56 -5.15
N ALA A 86 -12.58 -0.07 -4.52
CA ALA A 86 -11.79 1.04 -5.05
C ALA A 86 -11.07 0.68 -6.35
N MET A 87 -10.59 -0.56 -6.48
CA MET A 87 -10.06 -1.06 -7.76
C MET A 87 -11.13 -1.14 -8.85
N GLU A 88 -12.30 -1.70 -8.55
CA GLU A 88 -13.42 -1.77 -9.49
C GLU A 88 -13.91 -0.38 -9.92
N ALA A 89 -13.89 0.60 -9.01
CA ALA A 89 -14.22 1.99 -9.30
C ALA A 89 -13.12 2.72 -10.10
N GLY A 90 -11.94 2.12 -10.28
CA GLY A 90 -10.80 2.71 -10.98
C GLY A 90 -10.10 3.81 -10.18
N THR A 91 -10.26 3.85 -8.86
CA THR A 91 -9.55 4.81 -7.99
C THR A 91 -8.27 4.24 -7.38
N ILE A 92 -8.11 2.91 -7.43
CA ILE A 92 -6.89 2.17 -7.11
C ILE A 92 -6.52 1.27 -8.30
N ASP A 93 -5.25 1.24 -8.68
CA ASP A 93 -4.77 0.37 -9.76
C ASP A 93 -4.04 -0.87 -9.24
N VAL A 94 -3.39 -0.77 -8.08
CA VAL A 94 -2.53 -1.82 -7.54
C VAL A 94 -2.71 -1.99 -6.02
N ILE A 95 -2.86 -3.25 -5.61
CA ILE A 95 -2.63 -3.72 -4.24
C ILE A 95 -1.32 -4.52 -4.28
N ILE A 96 -0.31 -4.07 -3.54
CA ILE A 96 1.03 -4.69 -3.61
C ILE A 96 1.21 -5.84 -2.61
N GLU A 97 0.41 -5.88 -1.55
CA GLU A 97 0.34 -7.00 -0.62
C GLU A 97 -1.13 -7.34 -0.34
N ASP A 98 -1.54 -8.49 -0.86
CA ASP A 98 -2.77 -9.16 -0.49
C ASP A 98 -2.40 -10.48 0.20
N TRP A 99 -2.71 -10.59 1.49
CA TRP A 99 -2.29 -11.72 2.32
C TRP A 99 -3.25 -12.91 2.29
N GLY A 100 -4.21 -12.91 1.37
CA GLY A 100 -4.88 -14.14 1.00
C GLY A 100 -6.30 -14.30 1.53
N GLY A 101 -6.74 -15.57 1.57
CA GLY A 101 -8.07 -15.95 2.03
C GLY A 101 -9.17 -15.84 0.97
N GLY A 102 -8.83 -15.52 -0.29
CA GLY A 102 -9.77 -15.48 -1.41
C GLY A 102 -10.82 -14.39 -1.28
N ARG A 103 -10.56 -13.36 -0.48
CA ARG A 103 -11.49 -12.25 -0.22
C ARG A 103 -11.79 -11.43 -1.47
N TRP A 104 -10.92 -11.46 -2.47
CA TRP A 104 -11.07 -10.81 -3.78
C TRP A 104 -11.84 -11.64 -4.82
N SER A 105 -12.18 -12.90 -4.51
CA SER A 105 -12.71 -13.86 -5.50
C SER A 105 -13.92 -13.33 -6.28
N GLU A 106 -14.89 -12.69 -5.62
CA GLU A 106 -16.06 -12.13 -6.30
C GLU A 106 -15.75 -10.95 -7.24
N TRP A 107 -14.64 -10.22 -7.03
CA TRP A 107 -14.17 -9.15 -7.91
C TRP A 107 -13.44 -9.74 -9.13
N VAL A 108 -12.68 -10.82 -8.92
CA VAL A 108 -12.06 -11.57 -10.02
C VAL A 108 -13.12 -12.25 -10.89
N ASP A 109 -14.10 -12.92 -10.29
CA ASP A 109 -15.15 -13.65 -11.01
C ASP A 109 -15.96 -12.74 -11.95
N ARG A 110 -16.15 -11.46 -11.58
CA ARG A 110 -16.83 -10.46 -12.41
C ARG A 110 -15.89 -9.62 -13.30
N GLY A 111 -14.58 -9.89 -13.27
CA GLY A 111 -13.58 -9.24 -14.11
C GLY A 111 -13.18 -7.83 -13.68
N ALA A 112 -13.49 -7.43 -12.44
CA ALA A 112 -13.13 -6.13 -11.89
C ALA A 112 -11.67 -6.05 -11.44
N VAL A 113 -11.13 -7.16 -10.92
CA VAL A 113 -9.74 -7.28 -10.46
C VAL A 113 -9.09 -8.46 -11.16
N PHE A 114 -7.78 -8.41 -11.39
CA PHE A 114 -7.00 -9.54 -11.87
C PHE A 114 -5.79 -9.77 -10.96
N GLU A 115 -5.41 -11.04 -10.79
CA GLU A 115 -4.24 -11.40 -10.01
C GLU A 115 -2.97 -11.21 -10.87
N ALA A 116 -2.07 -10.34 -10.43
CA ALA A 116 -0.81 -10.04 -11.14
C ALA A 116 0.33 -11.04 -10.83
N GLY A 117 0.09 -12.02 -9.93
CA GLY A 117 1.07 -13.00 -9.48
C GLY A 117 1.79 -12.60 -8.19
N GLU A 118 2.66 -13.50 -7.72
CA GLU A 118 3.44 -13.32 -6.48
C GLU A 118 4.62 -12.38 -6.69
N ASN A 119 4.89 -11.51 -5.71
CA ASN A 119 6.04 -10.60 -5.72
C ASN A 119 7.23 -11.07 -4.84
N GLY A 120 7.15 -12.28 -4.28
CA GLY A 120 8.20 -12.90 -3.49
C GLY A 120 8.18 -12.58 -1.99
N ASN A 121 7.21 -11.78 -1.51
CA ASN A 121 7.04 -11.55 -0.08
C ASN A 121 6.57 -12.84 0.62
N VAL A 122 7.32 -13.26 1.65
CA VAL A 122 6.96 -14.40 2.50
C VAL A 122 6.53 -13.88 3.86
N GLY A 123 5.24 -13.92 4.13
CA GLY A 123 4.65 -13.55 5.42
C GLY A 123 4.03 -14.75 6.11
N LEU A 124 4.04 -14.69 7.44
CA LEU A 124 3.38 -15.66 8.30
C LEU A 124 2.38 -14.92 9.17
N ILE A 125 1.10 -15.24 9.02
CA ILE A 125 0.05 -14.76 9.91
C ILE A 125 -0.20 -15.87 10.91
N GLY A 126 0.06 -15.58 12.18
CA GLY A 126 0.24 -16.64 13.16
C GLY A 126 0.13 -16.18 14.59
N MET A 127 0.21 -17.17 15.48
CA MET A 127 0.45 -16.94 16.89
C MET A 127 1.91 -16.59 17.12
N TYR A 128 2.16 -15.52 17.85
CA TYR A 128 3.50 -15.14 18.31
C TYR A 128 3.52 -15.03 19.83
N VAL A 129 4.62 -15.47 20.44
CA VAL A 129 4.94 -15.24 21.86
C VAL A 129 6.33 -14.66 21.97
N ALA A 130 6.58 -13.87 23.00
CA ALA A 130 7.89 -13.28 23.22
C ALA A 130 8.97 -14.38 23.35
N PRO A 131 10.19 -14.19 22.80
CA PRO A 131 11.25 -15.21 22.82
C PRO A 131 11.53 -15.80 24.22
N TRP A 132 11.48 -14.99 25.27
CA TRP A 132 11.68 -15.47 26.64
C TRP A 132 10.62 -16.49 27.08
N MET A 133 9.38 -16.38 26.58
CA MET A 133 8.31 -17.32 26.88
C MET A 133 8.56 -18.64 26.21
N ALA A 134 8.98 -18.64 24.94
CA ALA A 134 9.36 -19.86 24.24
C ALA A 134 10.55 -20.55 24.90
N ALA A 135 11.53 -19.79 25.41
CA ALA A 135 12.66 -20.34 26.16
C ALA A 135 12.25 -20.94 27.52
N LYS A 136 11.30 -20.31 28.22
CA LYS A 136 10.83 -20.76 29.55
C LYS A 136 9.77 -21.86 29.49
N TYR A 137 8.95 -21.84 28.45
CA TYR A 137 7.83 -22.75 28.21
C TYR A 137 7.97 -23.37 26.81
N PRO A 138 8.84 -24.40 26.63
CA PRO A 138 9.23 -24.88 25.30
C PRO A 138 8.09 -25.40 24.42
N ASP A 139 6.96 -25.82 25.01
CA ASP A 139 5.78 -26.32 24.32
C ASP A 139 4.68 -25.27 24.10
N ILE A 140 4.90 -24.00 24.47
CA ILE A 140 3.94 -22.90 24.30
C ILE A 140 3.68 -22.54 22.82
N THR A 141 4.61 -22.88 21.92
CA THR A 141 4.51 -22.58 20.49
C THR A 141 3.57 -23.56 19.75
N ASP A 142 3.19 -24.67 20.37
CA ASP A 142 2.12 -25.53 19.87
C ASP A 142 0.77 -25.02 20.39
N SER A 143 -0.08 -24.58 19.46
CA SER A 143 -1.41 -24.04 19.77
C SER A 143 -2.27 -24.96 20.64
N LYS A 144 -2.09 -26.28 20.59
CA LYS A 144 -2.84 -27.23 21.42
C LYS A 144 -2.51 -27.13 22.91
N ASN A 145 -1.33 -26.60 23.24
CA ASN A 145 -0.85 -26.47 24.61
C ASN A 145 -1.25 -25.15 25.28
N LEU A 146 -1.80 -24.18 24.55
CA LEU A 146 -2.03 -22.83 25.07
C LEU A 146 -2.95 -22.78 26.28
N ASN A 147 -3.87 -23.73 26.45
CA ASN A 147 -4.71 -23.81 27.64
C ASN A 147 -3.92 -24.01 28.94
N LYS A 148 -2.72 -24.61 28.89
CA LYS A 148 -1.81 -24.70 30.05
C LYS A 148 -1.33 -23.33 30.52
N TYR A 149 -1.34 -22.34 29.61
CA TYR A 149 -0.77 -21.01 29.80
C TYR A 149 -1.81 -19.89 29.79
N ALA A 150 -3.08 -20.18 29.55
CA ALA A 150 -4.15 -19.17 29.44
C ALA A 150 -4.17 -18.19 30.64
N ASP A 151 -3.88 -18.70 31.83
CA ASP A 151 -3.84 -17.92 33.06
C ASP A 151 -2.73 -16.85 33.07
N LEU A 152 -1.63 -17.07 32.34
CA LEU A 152 -0.55 -16.10 32.20
C LEU A 152 -0.99 -14.85 31.42
N PHE A 153 -1.94 -15.02 30.51
CA PHE A 153 -2.37 -13.96 29.59
C PHE A 153 -3.66 -13.26 30.03
N LYS A 154 -4.13 -13.49 31.27
CA LYS A 154 -5.35 -12.83 31.76
C LYS A 154 -5.16 -11.32 31.84
N THR A 155 -6.07 -10.59 31.20
CA THR A 155 -6.19 -9.14 31.30
C THR A 155 -7.56 -8.74 31.85
N ALA A 156 -7.73 -7.48 32.26
CA ALA A 156 -9.04 -6.99 32.70
C ALA A 156 -10.13 -7.22 31.64
N ASP A 157 -9.78 -7.04 30.35
CA ASP A 157 -10.72 -7.13 29.23
C ASP A 157 -10.96 -8.56 28.73
N SER A 158 -10.15 -9.52 29.22
CA SER A 158 -10.24 -10.94 28.82
C SER A 158 -11.40 -11.70 29.46
N GLY A 159 -12.06 -11.14 30.48
CA GLY A 159 -13.19 -11.77 31.16
C GLY A 159 -12.82 -13.09 31.87
N GLY A 160 -11.60 -13.18 32.42
CA GLY A 160 -11.10 -14.38 33.10
C GLY A 160 -10.53 -15.46 32.19
N LYS A 161 -10.36 -15.17 30.89
CA LYS A 161 -9.68 -16.01 29.90
C LYS A 161 -8.27 -15.48 29.61
N GLY A 162 -7.44 -16.20 28.86
CA GLY A 162 -6.23 -15.61 28.28
C GLY A 162 -6.59 -14.55 27.23
N ALA A 163 -5.85 -13.44 27.18
CA ALA A 163 -5.97 -12.47 26.10
C ALA A 163 -5.19 -12.98 24.87
N TRP A 164 -5.85 -12.99 23.73
CA TRP A 164 -5.22 -13.13 22.42
C TRP A 164 -5.33 -11.80 21.70
N PHE A 165 -4.21 -11.08 21.56
CA PHE A 165 -4.21 -9.81 20.87
C PHE A 165 -4.08 -10.01 19.36
N GLU A 166 -4.97 -9.39 18.60
CA GLU A 166 -4.96 -9.38 17.13
C GLU A 166 -4.76 -7.99 16.56
N GLY A 167 -4.52 -7.91 15.25
CA GLY A 167 -4.51 -6.63 14.54
C GLY A 167 -5.85 -5.90 14.62
N PRO A 168 -5.90 -4.66 14.11
CA PRO A 168 -7.13 -3.89 14.04
C PRO A 168 -8.20 -4.60 13.20
N ALA A 169 -9.46 -4.21 13.44
CA ALA A 169 -10.60 -4.70 12.69
C ALA A 169 -10.37 -4.49 11.18
N GLY A 170 -10.62 -5.53 10.38
CA GLY A 170 -10.40 -5.53 8.93
C GLY A 170 -9.14 -6.27 8.51
N TYR A 171 -8.16 -6.42 9.41
CA TYR A 171 -6.95 -7.15 9.10
C TYR A 171 -7.23 -8.62 8.84
N THR A 172 -6.46 -9.23 7.95
CA THR A 172 -6.47 -10.68 7.78
C THR A 172 -5.81 -11.32 9.01
N THR A 173 -6.64 -11.97 9.84
CA THR A 173 -6.21 -12.62 11.09
C THR A 173 -6.69 -14.08 11.19
N ILE A 174 -6.14 -14.84 12.14
CA ILE A 174 -6.44 -16.28 12.31
C ILE A 174 -6.83 -16.70 13.73
N GLY A 175 -6.71 -15.81 14.72
CA GLY A 175 -6.83 -16.12 16.14
C GLY A 175 -8.20 -16.63 16.53
N GLU A 176 -9.30 -16.05 16.01
CA GLU A 176 -10.64 -16.60 16.27
C GLU A 176 -10.76 -18.05 15.77
N LYS A 177 -10.24 -18.33 14.57
CA LYS A 177 -10.20 -19.69 13.99
C LYS A 177 -9.34 -20.63 14.86
N MET A 178 -8.18 -20.16 15.31
CA MET A 178 -7.26 -20.92 16.16
C MET A 178 -7.86 -21.23 17.55
N VAL A 179 -8.50 -20.24 18.17
CA VAL A 179 -9.19 -20.35 19.47
C VAL A 179 -10.34 -21.34 19.36
N ALA A 180 -11.17 -21.23 18.32
CA ALA A 180 -12.28 -22.14 18.09
C ALA A 180 -11.80 -23.58 17.80
N ALA A 181 -10.87 -23.75 16.84
CA ALA A 181 -10.40 -25.06 16.40
C ALA A 181 -9.72 -25.86 17.52
N ASN A 182 -8.94 -25.19 18.38
CA ASN A 182 -8.23 -25.83 19.48
C ASN A 182 -9.00 -25.77 20.82
N LYS A 183 -10.22 -25.22 20.85
CA LYS A 183 -11.05 -25.04 22.06
C LYS A 183 -10.27 -24.32 23.17
N LEU A 184 -9.64 -23.20 22.81
CA LEU A 184 -8.78 -22.46 23.71
C LEU A 184 -9.60 -21.61 24.70
N ASN A 185 -9.12 -21.53 25.94
CA ASN A 185 -9.63 -20.65 26.98
C ASN A 185 -9.07 -19.23 26.82
N PHE A 186 -9.21 -18.67 25.62
CA PHE A 186 -8.74 -17.36 25.25
C PHE A 186 -9.90 -16.51 24.73
N LYS A 187 -9.76 -15.20 24.87
CA LYS A 187 -10.62 -14.19 24.26
C LYS A 187 -9.77 -13.40 23.28
N VAL A 188 -10.23 -13.32 22.03
CA VAL A 188 -9.64 -12.44 21.02
C VAL A 188 -9.95 -10.99 21.37
N ILE A 189 -8.92 -10.16 21.34
CA ILE A 189 -8.97 -8.73 21.62
C ILE A 189 -8.27 -8.04 20.45
N LEU A 190 -9.02 -7.24 19.70
CA LEU A 190 -8.45 -6.47 18.60
C LEU A 190 -7.60 -5.32 19.18
N SER A 191 -6.36 -5.23 18.73
CA SER A 191 -5.53 -4.06 18.99
C SER A 191 -5.98 -2.90 18.10
N GLY A 192 -5.55 -1.68 18.43
CA GLY A 192 -5.84 -0.51 17.58
C GLY A 192 -4.95 -0.39 16.35
N SER A 193 -3.80 -1.09 16.30
CA SER A 193 -2.80 -0.97 15.23
C SER A 193 -1.74 -2.07 15.28
N GLU A 194 -1.00 -2.26 14.18
CA GLU A 194 0.22 -3.10 14.17
C GLU A 194 1.24 -2.59 15.20
N ALA A 195 1.44 -1.27 15.29
CA ALA A 195 2.37 -0.68 16.26
C ALA A 195 2.02 -1.08 17.70
N ALA A 196 0.74 -1.11 18.06
CA ALA A 196 0.31 -1.55 19.39
C ALA A 196 0.65 -3.04 19.66
N LEU A 197 0.55 -3.90 18.65
CA LEU A 197 0.97 -5.31 18.77
C LEU A 197 2.48 -5.44 18.95
N VAL A 198 3.25 -4.75 18.11
CA VAL A 198 4.72 -4.77 18.15
C VAL A 198 5.21 -4.22 19.50
N ASP A 199 4.66 -3.11 19.97
CA ASP A 199 5.00 -2.54 21.28
C ASP A 199 4.66 -3.48 22.42
N GLY A 200 3.48 -4.14 22.38
CA GLY A 200 3.10 -5.16 23.36
C GLY A 200 4.12 -6.30 23.41
N PHE A 201 4.51 -6.82 22.24
CA PHE A 201 5.49 -7.89 22.12
C PHE A 201 6.89 -7.49 22.62
N LEU A 202 7.36 -6.31 22.23
CA LEU A 202 8.66 -5.78 22.66
C LEU A 202 8.70 -5.52 24.16
N ASN A 203 7.62 -5.00 24.74
CA ASN A 203 7.50 -4.80 26.17
C ASN A 203 7.48 -6.14 26.93
N ALA A 204 6.75 -7.14 26.41
CA ALA A 204 6.76 -8.48 26.97
C ALA A 204 8.17 -9.09 26.97
N GLU A 205 8.91 -8.94 25.88
CA GLU A 205 10.29 -9.41 25.78
C GLU A 205 11.25 -8.66 26.70
N LYS A 206 11.13 -7.34 26.78
CA LYS A 206 11.99 -6.48 27.62
C LYS A 206 11.79 -6.75 29.11
N ASN A 207 10.53 -6.83 29.54
CA ASN A 207 10.17 -6.90 30.96
C ASN A 207 10.01 -8.34 31.46
N LYS A 208 10.05 -9.33 30.56
CA LYS A 208 9.81 -10.75 30.87
C LYS A 208 8.44 -10.98 31.52
N THR A 209 7.45 -10.26 31.01
CA THR A 209 6.03 -10.34 31.43
C THR A 209 5.18 -10.80 30.26
N PRO A 210 4.21 -11.72 30.47
CA PRO A 210 3.27 -12.13 29.43
C PRO A 210 2.39 -10.99 28.91
#